data_AF-A0A444H915-F1
#
_entry.id   AF-A0A444H915-F1
#
_cell.length_a   1.000
_cell.length_b   1.000
_cell.length_c   1.000
_cell.angle_alpha   90.00
_cell.angle_beta   90.00
_cell.angle_gamma   90.00
#
_symmetry.space_group_name_H-M   'P 1'
#
loop_
_entity.id
_entity.type
_entity.pdbx_description
1 polymer ?
#
loop_
_entity_poly.entity_id
_entity_poly.type
_entity_poly.pdbx_seq_one_letter_code
_entity_poly.pdbx_strand_id
1 'polypeptide(L)'
;MKKLVYILITLLFAQASFAQNAFEKGNELYRKGKYEEAAQAYESILKDKKESAEVYFNLGNAYYKLNRIAPSVYNYEKALLLNPNDKDITVNLGFAQKMAIDDIKAVPKVGFTKMLYNITGSYHYDTWAWIAVAFASLCLLFFLGYYLAATTLLKRIFFIGMFISLLVIVISILSAVFVKSVTLKERPAIVFDEVVSVKGEPSKSAQDAFILHEGTKVFVTEEVDNWKKIELADDSVGWIESSAIKEVK
;
A
#
# COMPACT_ATOMS: atom_id res chain seq x y z
N MET A 1 -32.80 -9.88 -40.76
CA MET A 1 -32.19 -10.82 -39.79
C MET A 1 -30.77 -11.24 -40.16
N LYS A 2 -30.48 -11.71 -41.38
CA LYS A 2 -29.12 -12.15 -41.79
C LYS A 2 -28.05 -11.05 -41.65
N LYS A 3 -28.36 -9.79 -41.99
CA LYS A 3 -27.42 -8.64 -41.84
C LYS A 3 -27.09 -8.31 -40.38
N LEU A 4 -28.01 -8.53 -39.44
CA LEU A 4 -27.77 -8.32 -38.00
C LEU A 4 -26.85 -9.40 -37.43
N VAL A 5 -26.98 -10.65 -37.91
CA VAL A 5 -26.09 -11.75 -37.53
C VAL A 5 -24.65 -11.50 -38.01
N TYR A 6 -24.47 -10.98 -39.23
CA TYR A 6 -23.12 -10.61 -39.71
C TYR A 6 -22.50 -9.46 -38.89
N ILE A 7 -23.28 -8.45 -38.49
CA ILE A 7 -22.80 -7.36 -37.62
C ILE A 7 -22.46 -7.89 -36.22
N LEU A 8 -23.25 -8.81 -35.67
CA LEU A 8 -22.98 -9.42 -34.37
C LEU A 8 -21.73 -10.30 -34.40
N ILE A 9 -21.53 -11.06 -35.50
CA ILE A 9 -20.35 -11.90 -35.70
C ILE A 9 -19.10 -11.04 -35.93
N THR A 10 -19.18 -9.93 -36.68
CA THR A 10 -18.03 -9.02 -36.82
C THR A 10 -17.71 -8.26 -35.54
N LEU A 11 -18.69 -7.93 -34.70
CA LEU A 11 -18.47 -7.38 -33.36
C LEU A 11 -17.84 -8.39 -32.40
N LEU A 12 -18.21 -9.67 -32.49
CA LEU A 12 -17.62 -10.76 -31.70
C LEU A 12 -16.20 -11.11 -32.17
N PHE A 13 -15.91 -11.04 -33.46
CA PHE A 13 -14.56 -11.26 -34.00
C PHE A 13 -13.64 -10.04 -33.89
N ALA A 14 -14.18 -8.82 -33.80
CA ALA A 14 -13.37 -7.61 -33.55
C ALA A 14 -12.79 -7.58 -32.12
N GLN A 15 -13.36 -8.35 -31.18
CA GLN A 15 -12.78 -8.55 -29.86
C GLN A 15 -11.67 -9.60 -29.82
N ALA A 16 -11.44 -10.33 -30.91
CA ALA A 16 -10.28 -11.21 -31.08
C ALA A 16 -9.10 -10.48 -31.73
N SER A 17 -8.86 -9.23 -31.30
CA SER A 17 -7.52 -8.66 -31.47
C SER A 17 -6.63 -9.37 -30.45
N PHE A 18 -5.63 -10.11 -30.91
CA PHE A 18 -4.49 -10.53 -30.09
C PHE A 18 -3.75 -9.27 -29.61
N ALA A 19 -4.36 -8.51 -28.69
CA ALA A 19 -3.63 -7.58 -27.86
C ALA A 19 -2.88 -8.47 -26.87
N GLN A 20 -1.66 -8.89 -27.23
CA GLN A 20 -0.75 -9.47 -26.27
C GLN A 20 -0.71 -8.49 -25.09
N ASN A 21 -1.28 -8.90 -23.96
CA ASN A 21 -1.35 -8.05 -22.79
C ASN A 21 0.10 -7.69 -22.43
N ALA A 22 0.41 -6.40 -22.27
CA ALA A 22 1.77 -5.96 -21.92
C ALA A 22 2.29 -6.69 -20.67
N PHE A 23 1.37 -7.12 -19.79
CA PHE A 23 1.65 -7.98 -18.66
C PHE A 23 2.16 -9.38 -19.06
N GLU A 24 1.45 -10.07 -19.95
CA GLU A 24 1.85 -11.39 -20.46
C GLU A 24 3.17 -11.31 -21.23
N LYS A 25 3.36 -10.25 -22.02
CA LYS A 25 4.62 -9.97 -22.71
C LYS A 25 5.76 -9.79 -21.70
N GLY A 26 5.55 -9.00 -20.64
CA GLY A 26 6.51 -8.82 -19.55
C GLY A 26 6.87 -10.15 -18.90
N ASN A 27 5.86 -10.99 -18.58
CA ASN A 27 6.07 -12.31 -17.97
C ASN A 27 6.88 -13.24 -18.90
N GLU A 28 6.62 -13.20 -20.21
CA GLU A 28 7.37 -13.98 -21.19
C GLU A 28 8.82 -13.52 -21.30
N LEU A 29 9.05 -12.21 -21.39
CA LEU A 29 10.39 -11.62 -21.42
C LEU A 29 11.19 -11.95 -20.15
N TYR A 30 10.53 -11.87 -18.99
CA TYR A 30 11.12 -12.24 -17.70
C TYR A 30 11.55 -13.71 -17.69
N ARG A 31 10.69 -14.63 -18.13
CA ARG A 31 11.02 -16.07 -18.24
C ARG A 31 12.18 -16.34 -19.21
N LYS A 32 12.35 -15.50 -20.24
CA LYS A 32 13.46 -15.55 -21.19
C LYS A 32 14.74 -14.89 -20.67
N GLY A 33 14.75 -14.38 -19.43
CA GLY A 33 15.90 -13.69 -18.84
C GLY A 33 16.11 -12.27 -19.35
N LYS A 34 15.16 -11.73 -20.12
CA LYS A 34 15.24 -10.39 -20.72
C LYS A 34 14.64 -9.35 -19.77
N TYR A 35 15.34 -9.09 -18.67
CA TYR A 35 14.79 -8.34 -17.55
C TYR A 35 14.58 -6.84 -17.83
N GLU A 36 15.47 -6.16 -18.57
CA GLU A 36 15.22 -4.77 -19.00
C GLU A 36 13.93 -4.65 -19.83
N GLU A 37 13.75 -5.55 -20.80
CA GLU A 37 12.60 -5.53 -21.69
C GLU A 37 11.31 -5.88 -20.93
N ALA A 38 11.40 -6.79 -19.95
CA ALA A 38 10.30 -7.11 -19.06
C ALA A 38 9.90 -5.90 -18.20
N ALA A 39 10.88 -5.20 -17.61
CA ALA A 39 10.64 -3.99 -16.83
C ALA A 39 9.93 -2.92 -17.67
N GLN A 40 10.41 -2.66 -18.89
CA GLN A 40 9.75 -1.73 -19.83
C GLN A 40 8.31 -2.13 -20.16
N ALA A 41 8.05 -3.43 -20.33
CA ALA A 41 6.71 -3.93 -20.59
C ALA A 41 5.79 -3.66 -19.39
N TYR A 42 6.23 -3.92 -18.15
CA TYR A 42 5.44 -3.61 -16.96
C TYR A 42 5.25 -2.10 -16.74
N GLU A 43 6.30 -1.29 -16.93
CA GLU A 43 6.21 0.17 -16.85
C GLU A 43 5.19 0.75 -17.83
N SER A 44 5.05 0.16 -19.02
CA SER A 44 4.05 0.61 -19.99
C SER A 44 2.60 0.42 -19.49
N ILE A 45 2.35 -0.59 -18.67
CA ILE A 45 1.05 -0.81 -18.02
C ILE A 45 0.77 0.33 -17.02
N LEU A 46 1.80 0.72 -16.26
CA LEU A 46 1.69 1.79 -15.26
C LEU A 46 1.52 3.18 -15.89
N LYS A 47 2.05 3.41 -17.10
CA LYS A 47 1.80 4.64 -17.87
C LYS A 47 0.32 4.84 -18.20
N ASP A 48 -0.41 3.75 -18.41
CA ASP A 48 -1.87 3.75 -18.60
C ASP A 48 -2.66 3.87 -17.28
N LYS A 49 -1.98 4.10 -16.14
CA LYS A 49 -2.55 4.12 -14.78
C LYS A 49 -3.27 2.82 -14.38
N LYS A 50 -2.87 1.69 -14.99
CA LYS A 50 -3.38 0.36 -14.63
C LYS A 50 -2.49 -0.22 -13.53
N GLU A 51 -2.73 0.23 -12.30
CA GLU A 51 -1.96 -0.21 -11.14
C GLU A 51 -2.52 -1.52 -10.56
N SER A 52 -1.64 -2.48 -10.25
CA SER A 52 -1.99 -3.68 -9.51
C SER A 52 -0.79 -4.20 -8.71
N ALA A 53 -1.06 -4.92 -7.63
CA ALA A 53 -0.01 -5.53 -6.82
C ALA A 53 0.90 -6.44 -7.68
N GLU A 54 0.31 -7.19 -8.62
CA GLU A 54 1.04 -8.13 -9.48
C GLU A 54 1.98 -7.43 -10.48
N VAL A 55 1.56 -6.30 -11.06
CA VAL A 55 2.41 -5.51 -11.97
C VAL A 55 3.61 -4.95 -11.21
N TYR A 56 3.38 -4.35 -10.05
CA TYR A 56 4.46 -3.83 -9.21
C TYR A 56 5.38 -4.94 -8.69
N PHE A 57 4.84 -6.08 -8.26
CA PHE A 57 5.63 -7.23 -7.82
C PHE A 57 6.55 -7.75 -8.94
N ASN A 58 6.02 -7.91 -10.16
CA ASN A 58 6.82 -8.39 -11.28
C ASN A 58 7.83 -7.36 -11.79
N LEU A 59 7.50 -6.07 -11.73
CA LEU A 59 8.45 -5.00 -12.01
C LEU A 59 9.58 -4.98 -10.95
N GLY A 60 9.24 -5.16 -9.68
CA GLY A 60 10.20 -5.33 -8.59
C GLY A 60 11.13 -6.53 -8.79
N ASN A 61 10.57 -7.67 -9.23
CA ASN A 61 11.33 -8.87 -9.60
C ASN A 61 12.28 -8.61 -10.78
N ALA A 62 11.82 -7.91 -11.82
CA ALA A 62 12.66 -7.55 -12.96
C ALA A 62 13.84 -6.68 -12.51
N TYR A 63 13.58 -5.62 -11.73
CA TYR A 63 14.64 -4.77 -11.20
C TYR A 63 15.59 -5.47 -10.23
N TYR A 64 15.07 -6.40 -9.41
CA TYR A 64 15.89 -7.24 -8.55
C TYR A 64 16.91 -8.04 -9.37
N LYS A 65 16.47 -8.66 -10.48
CA LYS A 65 17.35 -9.41 -11.39
C LYS A 65 18.36 -8.54 -12.13
N LEU A 66 18.06 -7.24 -12.26
CA LEU A 66 18.96 -6.23 -12.81
C LEU A 66 19.90 -5.61 -11.79
N ASN A 67 19.84 -6.06 -10.53
CA ASN A 67 20.60 -5.49 -9.42
C ASN A 67 20.34 -3.98 -9.23
N ARG A 68 19.13 -3.51 -9.56
CA ARG A 68 18.70 -2.12 -9.33
C ARG A 68 17.94 -2.07 -8.01
N ILE A 69 18.65 -1.71 -6.94
CA ILE A 69 18.16 -1.87 -5.56
C ILE A 69 16.99 -0.93 -5.29
N ALA A 70 17.16 0.38 -5.51
CA ALA A 70 16.10 1.36 -5.26
C ALA A 70 14.80 1.07 -6.04
N PRO A 71 14.83 0.85 -7.37
CA PRO A 71 13.63 0.48 -8.10
C PRO A 71 13.00 -0.83 -7.62
N SER A 72 13.80 -1.83 -7.23
CA SER A 72 13.27 -3.10 -6.73
C SER A 72 12.50 -2.91 -5.42
N VAL A 73 13.13 -2.29 -4.42
CA VAL A 73 12.51 -2.00 -3.12
C VAL A 73 11.26 -1.15 -3.29
N TYR A 74 11.33 -0.08 -4.09
CA TYR A 74 10.20 0.82 -4.35
C TYR A 74 8.99 0.08 -4.94
N ASN A 75 9.21 -0.78 -5.92
CA ASN A 75 8.11 -1.51 -6.56
C ASN A 75 7.54 -2.60 -5.65
N TYR A 76 8.34 -3.29 -4.85
CA TYR A 76 7.80 -4.22 -3.84
C TYR A 76 7.00 -3.50 -2.75
N GLU A 77 7.44 -2.33 -2.30
CA GLU A 77 6.69 -1.50 -1.34
C GLU A 77 5.35 -1.03 -1.92
N LYS A 78 5.32 -0.62 -3.20
CA LYS A 78 4.07 -0.32 -3.93
C LYS A 78 3.17 -1.56 -4.04
N ALA A 79 3.74 -2.73 -4.32
CA ALA A 79 2.99 -3.97 -4.39
C ALA A 79 2.37 -4.33 -3.03
N LEU A 80 3.14 -4.17 -1.94
CA LEU A 80 2.70 -4.44 -0.58
C LEU A 80 1.60 -3.47 -0.14
N LEU A 81 1.65 -2.21 -0.57
CA LEU A 81 0.59 -1.25 -0.34
C LEU A 81 -0.75 -1.71 -0.93
N LEU A 82 -0.73 -2.33 -2.11
CA LEU A 82 -1.93 -2.83 -2.79
C LEU A 82 -2.38 -4.22 -2.31
N ASN A 83 -1.45 -5.05 -1.83
CA ASN A 83 -1.77 -6.36 -1.23
C ASN A 83 -0.94 -6.61 0.04
N PRO A 84 -1.37 -6.05 1.20
CA PRO A 84 -0.59 -6.09 2.44
C PRO A 84 -0.36 -7.49 3.05
N ASN A 85 -1.17 -8.47 2.64
CA ASN A 85 -1.14 -9.82 3.20
C ASN A 85 -0.38 -10.82 2.32
N ASP A 86 0.23 -10.35 1.24
CA ASP A 86 0.98 -11.20 0.32
C ASP A 86 2.35 -11.58 0.92
N LYS A 87 2.53 -12.88 1.17
CA LYS A 87 3.77 -13.42 1.73
C LYS A 87 4.92 -13.34 0.74
N ASP A 88 4.66 -13.51 -0.56
CA ASP A 88 5.70 -13.52 -1.58
C ASP A 88 6.25 -12.10 -1.78
N ILE A 89 5.38 -11.08 -1.75
CA ILE A 89 5.80 -9.67 -1.75
C ILE A 89 6.69 -9.39 -0.53
N THR A 90 6.27 -9.81 0.66
CA THR A 90 7.01 -9.57 1.90
C THR A 90 8.39 -10.24 1.89
N VAL A 91 8.46 -11.48 1.43
CA VAL A 91 9.72 -12.25 1.32
C VAL A 91 10.66 -11.60 0.30
N ASN A 92 10.16 -11.24 -0.89
CA ASN A 92 10.98 -10.66 -1.95
C ASN A 92 11.44 -9.24 -1.61
N LEU A 93 10.59 -8.44 -0.96
CA LEU A 93 10.98 -7.15 -0.38
C LEU A 93 12.13 -7.33 0.60
N GLY A 94 12.06 -8.32 1.49
CA GLY A 94 13.12 -8.63 2.44
C GLY A 94 14.43 -9.06 1.76
N PHE A 95 14.37 -9.75 0.62
CA PHE A 95 15.58 -10.01 -0.19
C PHE A 95 16.12 -8.74 -0.83
N ALA A 96 15.26 -7.88 -1.38
CA ALA A 96 15.68 -6.63 -1.99
C ALA A 96 16.33 -5.67 -0.99
N GLN A 97 15.75 -5.55 0.20
CA GLN A 97 16.28 -4.73 1.29
C GLN A 97 17.67 -5.21 1.75
N LYS A 98 17.93 -6.52 1.74
CA LYS A 98 19.26 -7.07 2.07
C LYS A 98 20.33 -6.79 1.01
N MET A 99 19.95 -6.33 -0.19
CA MET A 99 20.91 -5.84 -1.19
C MET A 99 21.34 -4.40 -0.91
N ALA A 100 20.56 -3.63 -0.16
CA ALA A 100 20.91 -2.27 0.23
C ALA A 100 22.10 -2.26 1.19
N ILE A 101 22.90 -1.19 1.12
CA ILE A 101 24.11 -1.02 1.94
C ILE A 101 23.75 -0.70 3.38
N ASP A 102 22.70 0.10 3.60
CA ASP A 102 22.32 0.58 4.92
C ASP A 102 21.48 -0.48 5.68
N ASP A 103 21.99 -0.96 6.81
CA ASP A 103 21.24 -1.82 7.75
C ASP A 103 20.67 -0.96 8.89
N ILE A 104 19.56 -0.26 8.63
CA ILE A 104 18.87 0.55 9.63
C ILE A 104 17.94 -0.33 10.45
N LYS A 105 18.33 -0.58 11.71
CA LYS A 105 17.52 -1.37 12.64
C LYS A 105 16.41 -0.52 13.22
N ALA A 106 15.17 -0.95 13.03
CA ALA A 106 14.02 -0.28 13.60
C ALA A 106 14.11 -0.27 15.13
N VAL A 107 14.05 0.91 15.73
CA VAL A 107 13.86 1.04 17.17
C VAL A 107 12.46 0.50 17.49
N PRO A 108 12.32 -0.43 18.44
CA PRO A 108 11.00 -0.90 18.83
C PRO A 108 10.24 0.26 19.45
N LYS A 109 9.38 0.91 18.66
CA LYS A 109 8.41 1.89 19.19
C LYS A 109 7.66 1.16 20.31
N VAL A 110 7.60 1.71 21.52
CA VAL A 110 6.86 1.14 22.66
C VAL A 110 5.94 2.23 23.20
N GLY A 111 4.67 1.89 23.45
CA GLY A 111 3.69 2.87 23.91
C GLY A 111 2.25 2.50 23.61
N PHE A 112 1.34 3.30 24.15
CA PHE A 112 -0.12 3.09 24.00
C PHE A 112 -0.57 3.15 22.54
N THR A 113 0.02 4.05 21.74
CA THR A 113 -0.30 4.16 20.29
C THR A 113 0.04 2.90 19.51
N LYS A 114 1.22 2.29 19.76
CA LYS A 114 1.58 1.01 19.14
C LYS A 114 0.75 -0.14 19.67
N MET A 115 0.43 -0.17 20.97
CA MET A 115 -0.48 -1.17 21.53
C MET A 115 -1.84 -1.12 20.84
N LEU A 116 -2.43 0.06 20.69
CA LEU A 116 -3.68 0.25 19.96
C LEU A 116 -3.54 -0.17 18.50
N TYR A 117 -2.47 0.25 17.81
CA TYR A 117 -2.23 -0.12 16.42
C TYR A 117 -2.04 -1.63 16.23
N ASN A 118 -1.41 -2.33 17.16
CA ASN A 118 -1.29 -3.79 17.08
C ASN A 118 -2.66 -4.50 17.17
N ILE A 119 -3.62 -3.91 17.89
CA ILE A 119 -4.98 -4.46 18.02
C ILE A 119 -5.84 -4.08 16.80
N THR A 120 -5.78 -2.82 16.36
CA THR A 120 -6.67 -2.30 15.31
C THR A 120 -6.10 -2.41 13.90
N GLY A 121 -4.78 -2.31 13.76
CA GLY A 121 -4.03 -2.26 12.51
C GLY A 121 -3.81 -3.61 11.84
N SER A 122 -4.32 -4.70 12.40
CA SER A 122 -4.37 -6.00 11.72
C SER A 122 -5.27 -5.98 10.49
N TYR A 123 -6.22 -5.04 10.42
CA TYR A 123 -7.13 -4.86 9.29
C TYR A 123 -6.94 -3.49 8.65
N HIS A 124 -7.16 -3.43 7.33
CA HIS A 124 -7.25 -2.16 6.60
C HIS A 124 -8.42 -1.33 7.15
N TYR A 125 -8.32 0.00 7.11
CA TYR A 125 -9.38 0.87 7.65
C TYR A 125 -10.73 0.68 6.92
N ASP A 126 -10.72 0.24 5.65
CA ASP A 126 -11.95 -0.09 4.92
C ASP A 126 -12.68 -1.31 5.50
N THR A 127 -11.96 -2.29 6.04
CA THR A 127 -12.57 -3.45 6.71
C THR A 127 -13.36 -3.00 7.92
N TRP A 128 -12.80 -2.08 8.73
CA TRP A 128 -13.51 -1.47 9.85
C TRP A 128 -14.72 -0.64 9.39
N ALA A 129 -14.64 0.04 8.24
CA ALA A 129 -15.80 0.72 7.66
C ALA A 129 -16.91 -0.27 7.28
N TRP A 130 -16.56 -1.41 6.65
CA TRP A 130 -17.53 -2.46 6.30
C TRP A 130 -18.16 -3.13 7.52
N ILE A 131 -17.39 -3.36 8.58
CA ILE A 131 -17.92 -3.84 9.87
C ILE A 131 -18.95 -2.86 10.41
N ALA A 132 -18.66 -1.56 10.39
CA ALA A 132 -19.61 -0.54 10.84
C ALA A 132 -20.92 -0.55 10.02
N VAL A 133 -20.84 -0.68 8.69
CA VAL A 133 -22.01 -0.77 7.80
C VAL A 133 -22.84 -2.04 8.09
N ALA A 134 -22.17 -3.18 8.27
CA ALA A 134 -22.83 -4.44 8.58
C ALA A 134 -23.58 -4.38 9.92
N PHE A 135 -22.93 -3.83 10.97
CA PHE A 135 -23.55 -3.68 12.27
C PHE A 135 -24.62 -2.58 12.32
N ALA A 136 -24.52 -1.53 11.49
CA ALA A 136 -25.59 -0.56 11.32
C ALA A 136 -26.85 -1.21 10.73
N SER A 137 -26.67 -2.08 9.73
CA SER A 137 -27.77 -2.87 9.15
C SER A 137 -28.37 -3.84 10.19
N LEU A 138 -27.52 -4.49 10.98
CA LEU A 138 -27.95 -5.38 12.07
C LEU A 138 -28.71 -4.62 13.18
N CYS A 139 -28.27 -3.40 13.51
CA CYS A 139 -28.93 -2.51 14.47
C CYS A 139 -30.37 -2.21 14.02
N LEU A 140 -30.56 -1.93 12.72
CA LEU A 140 -31.89 -1.72 12.13
C LEU A 140 -32.75 -3.00 12.22
N LEU A 141 -32.17 -4.18 11.96
CA LEU A 141 -32.88 -5.45 12.11
C LEU A 141 -33.30 -5.71 13.56
N PHE A 142 -32.45 -5.39 14.53
CA PHE A 142 -32.82 -5.47 15.95
C PHE A 142 -33.90 -4.47 16.32
N PHE A 143 -33.87 -3.25 15.78
CA PHE A 143 -34.96 -2.29 15.97
C PHE A 143 -36.29 -2.81 15.41
N LEU A 144 -36.30 -3.36 14.20
CA LEU A 144 -37.49 -3.99 13.60
C LEU A 144 -37.96 -5.20 14.42
N GLY A 145 -37.04 -6.04 14.86
CA GLY A 145 -37.33 -7.18 15.73
C GLY A 145 -37.97 -6.74 17.06
N TYR A 146 -37.44 -5.69 17.68
CA TYR A 146 -38.01 -5.10 18.89
C TYR A 146 -39.44 -4.61 18.67
N TYR A 147 -39.69 -3.93 17.54
CA TYR A 147 -41.01 -3.41 17.17
C TYR A 147 -42.04 -4.51 16.95
N LEU A 148 -41.65 -5.60 16.26
CA LEU A 148 -42.53 -6.71 15.90
C LEU A 148 -42.67 -7.77 17.02
N ALA A 149 -41.80 -7.77 18.02
CA ALA A 149 -41.79 -8.79 19.06
C ALA A 149 -43.07 -8.75 19.92
N ALA A 150 -43.74 -9.91 20.03
CA ALA A 150 -44.95 -10.06 20.83
C ALA A 150 -44.67 -10.29 22.33
N THR A 151 -43.50 -10.83 22.69
CA THR A 151 -43.17 -11.20 24.07
C THR A 151 -42.13 -10.28 24.70
N THR A 152 -42.21 -10.08 26.01
CA THR A 152 -41.29 -9.23 26.79
C THR A 152 -39.84 -9.70 26.71
N LEU A 153 -39.62 -11.01 26.70
CA LEU A 153 -38.28 -11.59 26.62
C LEU A 153 -37.62 -11.28 25.27
N LEU A 154 -38.36 -11.44 24.17
CA LEU A 154 -37.84 -11.17 22.83
C LEU A 154 -37.56 -9.66 22.65
N LYS A 155 -38.41 -8.78 23.17
CA LYS A 155 -38.15 -7.33 23.21
C LYS A 155 -36.85 -7.00 23.95
N ARG A 156 -36.58 -7.63 25.11
CA ARG A 156 -35.33 -7.40 25.86
C ARG A 156 -34.11 -7.84 25.06
N ILE A 157 -34.16 -8.99 24.40
CA ILE A 157 -33.06 -9.48 23.55
C ILE A 157 -32.76 -8.48 22.44
N PHE A 158 -33.78 -8.07 21.69
CA PHE A 158 -33.60 -7.11 20.59
C PHE A 158 -33.12 -5.74 21.07
N PHE A 159 -33.63 -5.25 22.20
CA PHE A 159 -33.20 -4.00 22.80
C PHE A 159 -31.72 -4.05 23.20
N ILE A 160 -31.28 -5.11 23.91
CA ILE A 160 -29.88 -5.29 24.30
C ILE A 160 -28.99 -5.43 23.04
N GLY A 161 -29.43 -6.22 22.06
CA GLY A 161 -28.74 -6.39 20.78
C GLY A 161 -28.50 -5.07 20.06
N MET A 162 -29.48 -4.16 20.08
CA MET A 162 -29.35 -2.82 19.51
C MET A 162 -28.20 -2.03 20.16
N PHE A 163 -28.10 -2.01 21.50
CA PHE A 163 -26.99 -1.32 22.19
C PHE A 163 -25.63 -1.98 21.94
N ILE A 164 -25.57 -3.31 21.89
CA ILE A 164 -24.33 -4.03 21.53
C ILE A 164 -23.90 -3.64 20.11
N SER A 165 -24.83 -3.65 19.15
CA SER A 165 -24.51 -3.27 17.77
C SER A 165 -24.06 -1.81 17.67
N LEU A 166 -24.68 -0.89 18.43
CA LEU A 166 -24.26 0.51 18.51
C LEU A 166 -22.84 0.66 19.07
N LEU A 167 -22.50 -0.08 20.13
CA LEU A 167 -21.16 -0.08 20.71
C LEU A 167 -20.12 -0.57 19.69
N VAL A 168 -20.41 -1.65 18.96
CA VAL A 168 -19.52 -2.17 17.91
C VAL A 168 -19.34 -1.15 16.79
N ILE A 169 -20.40 -0.46 16.35
CA ILE A 169 -20.29 0.61 15.34
C ILE A 169 -19.33 1.71 15.81
N VAL A 170 -19.48 2.18 17.06
CA VAL A 170 -18.62 3.23 17.61
C VAL A 170 -17.16 2.78 17.65
N ILE A 171 -16.88 1.58 18.19
CA ILE A 171 -15.52 1.03 18.23
C ILE A 171 -14.96 0.90 16.80
N SER A 172 -15.76 0.40 15.86
CA SER A 172 -15.34 0.19 14.48
C SER A 172 -14.98 1.50 13.78
N ILE A 173 -15.79 2.55 13.96
CA ILE A 173 -15.51 3.87 13.40
C ILE A 173 -14.25 4.48 14.04
N LEU A 174 -14.11 4.39 15.36
CA LEU A 174 -12.92 4.89 16.06
C LEU A 174 -11.65 4.16 15.59
N SER A 175 -11.70 2.84 15.44
CA SER A 175 -10.60 2.04 14.88
C SER A 175 -10.29 2.44 13.44
N ALA A 176 -11.31 2.61 12.59
CA ALA A 176 -11.11 3.02 11.19
C ALA A 176 -10.42 4.39 11.10
N VAL A 177 -10.88 5.38 11.87
CA VAL A 177 -10.29 6.73 11.92
C VAL A 177 -8.87 6.69 12.46
N PHE A 178 -8.64 5.94 13.54
CA PHE A 178 -7.32 5.79 14.15
C PHE A 178 -6.32 5.15 13.18
N VAL A 179 -6.64 3.97 12.62
CA VAL A 179 -5.79 3.27 11.65
C VAL A 179 -5.53 4.16 10.44
N LYS A 180 -6.56 4.79 9.86
CA LYS A 180 -6.41 5.73 8.74
C LYS A 180 -5.48 6.89 9.09
N SER A 181 -5.60 7.46 10.29
CA SER A 181 -4.75 8.59 10.72
C SER A 181 -3.27 8.19 10.86
N VAL A 182 -2.99 6.98 11.34
CA VAL A 182 -1.63 6.44 11.44
C VAL A 182 -1.09 6.16 10.04
N THR A 183 -1.85 5.45 9.20
CA THR A 183 -1.44 5.09 7.85
C THR A 183 -1.22 6.30 6.94
N LEU A 184 -2.01 7.38 7.07
CA LEU A 184 -1.83 8.59 6.26
C LEU A 184 -0.65 9.46 6.72
N LYS A 185 -0.27 9.40 8.00
CA LYS A 185 0.90 10.10 8.52
C LYS A 185 2.21 9.46 8.06
N GLU A 186 2.22 8.15 7.89
CA GLU A 186 3.36 7.46 7.31
C GLU A 186 3.44 7.74 5.80
N ARG A 187 4.34 8.65 5.41
CA ARG A 187 4.76 8.89 4.02
C ARG A 187 6.08 8.17 3.73
N PRO A 188 6.06 6.83 3.51
CA PRO A 188 7.27 6.10 3.17
C PRO A 188 7.80 6.55 1.82
N ALA A 189 9.11 6.73 1.73
CA ALA A 189 9.84 7.01 0.52
C ALA A 189 11.10 6.13 0.45
N ILE A 190 11.56 5.87 -0.77
CA ILE A 190 12.79 5.13 -1.03
C ILE A 190 13.82 6.08 -1.62
N VAL A 191 15.06 6.02 -1.12
CA VAL A 191 16.20 6.74 -1.68
C VAL A 191 16.58 6.12 -3.03
N PHE A 192 16.68 6.95 -4.08
CA PHE A 192 17.01 6.54 -5.45
C PHE A 192 18.42 6.93 -5.88
N ASP A 193 19.03 7.90 -5.22
CA ASP A 193 20.43 8.26 -5.48
C ASP A 193 21.35 7.20 -4.86
N GLU A 194 22.44 6.83 -5.56
CA GLU A 194 23.38 5.80 -5.11
C GLU A 194 23.97 6.12 -3.73
N VAL A 195 24.31 7.40 -3.52
CA VAL A 195 24.80 7.95 -2.26
C VAL A 195 24.23 9.36 -2.12
N VAL A 196 23.61 9.66 -0.99
CA VAL A 196 23.04 10.97 -0.68
C VAL A 196 23.41 11.41 0.73
N SER A 197 23.87 12.65 0.86
CA SER A 197 24.16 13.25 2.16
C SER A 197 22.90 13.90 2.73
N VAL A 198 22.48 13.42 3.88
CA VAL A 198 21.35 13.98 4.63
C VAL A 198 21.86 15.15 5.46
N LYS A 199 21.20 16.30 5.34
CA LYS A 199 21.58 17.57 5.97
C LYS A 199 20.90 17.74 7.34
N GLY A 200 21.56 18.48 8.25
CA GLY A 200 20.92 18.90 9.51
C GLY A 200 19.78 19.91 9.32
N GLU A 201 19.85 20.70 8.24
CA GLU A 201 18.91 21.78 7.92
C GLU A 201 18.59 21.77 6.41
N PRO A 202 17.46 22.37 5.95
CA PRO A 202 17.06 22.40 4.54
C PRO A 202 17.90 23.39 3.72
N SER A 203 19.22 23.18 3.68
CA SER A 203 20.17 24.04 2.98
C SER A 203 21.36 23.23 2.44
N LYS A 204 21.83 23.60 1.24
CA LYS A 204 22.99 22.96 0.59
C LYS A 204 24.28 23.17 1.38
N SER A 205 24.41 24.30 2.06
CA SER A 205 25.57 24.67 2.87
C SER A 205 25.49 24.12 4.31
N ALA A 206 24.39 23.47 4.69
CA ALA A 206 24.29 22.85 6.00
C ALA A 206 25.26 21.67 6.13
N GLN A 207 25.65 21.40 7.38
CA GLN A 207 26.47 20.25 7.73
C GLN A 207 25.70 18.96 7.48
N ASP A 208 26.40 17.94 6.97
CA ASP A 208 25.87 16.59 6.80
C ASP A 208 25.65 15.96 8.18
N ALA A 209 24.44 15.43 8.40
CA ALA A 209 24.09 14.65 9.57
C ALA A 209 24.56 13.20 9.42
N PHE A 210 24.28 12.59 8.27
CA PHE A 210 24.67 11.22 7.90
C PHE A 210 24.50 10.99 6.39
N ILE A 211 24.91 9.82 5.91
CA ILE A 211 24.83 9.42 4.50
C ILE A 211 23.86 8.25 4.38
N LEU A 212 23.06 8.25 3.31
CA LEU A 212 22.19 7.15 2.92
C LEU A 212 22.56 6.66 1.51
N HIS A 213 22.19 5.43 1.22
CA HIS A 213 22.38 4.78 -0.07
C HIS A 213 21.05 4.42 -0.72
N GLU A 214 21.11 4.05 -2.00
CA GLU A 214 19.92 3.64 -2.75
C GLU A 214 19.19 2.44 -2.09
N GLY A 215 17.86 2.43 -2.17
CA GLY A 215 17.03 1.38 -1.60
C GLY A 215 16.69 1.59 -0.13
N THR A 216 17.32 2.54 0.56
CA THR A 216 17.02 2.86 1.94
C THR A 216 15.62 3.46 2.08
N LYS A 217 14.82 2.86 2.96
CA LYS A 217 13.46 3.31 3.28
C LYS A 217 13.51 4.40 4.34
N VAL A 218 12.85 5.51 4.04
CA VAL A 218 12.74 6.69 4.92
C VAL A 218 11.27 7.11 5.04
N PHE A 219 10.94 7.86 6.08
CA PHE A 219 9.59 8.39 6.28
C PHE A 219 9.61 9.92 6.20
N VAL A 220 8.90 10.50 5.23
CA VAL A 220 8.82 11.96 5.06
C VAL A 220 7.90 12.54 6.14
N THR A 221 8.41 13.49 6.92
CA THR A 221 7.69 14.13 8.03
C THR A 221 7.28 15.56 7.70
N GLU A 222 8.15 16.31 7.02
CA GLU A 222 7.94 17.71 6.64
C GLU A 222 8.49 17.97 5.24
N GLU A 223 7.99 19.01 4.57
CA GLU A 223 8.39 19.41 3.22
C GLU A 223 8.52 20.93 3.18
N VAL A 224 9.69 21.40 2.76
CA VAL A 224 10.04 22.83 2.67
C VAL A 224 10.77 23.04 1.35
N ASP A 225 10.13 23.75 0.41
CA ASP A 225 10.63 23.97 -0.94
C ASP A 225 11.06 22.66 -1.63
N ASN A 226 12.36 22.51 -1.92
CA ASN A 226 12.95 21.32 -2.55
C ASN A 226 13.52 20.31 -1.55
N TRP A 227 13.26 20.50 -0.25
CA TRP A 227 13.77 19.66 0.82
C TRP A 227 12.63 18.91 1.51
N LYS A 228 12.90 17.66 1.84
CA LYS A 228 12.04 16.83 2.67
C LYS A 228 12.76 16.46 3.94
N LYS A 229 12.11 16.70 5.07
CA LYS A 229 12.57 16.19 6.35
C LYS A 229 12.16 14.73 6.42
N ILE A 230 13.12 13.87 6.73
CA ILE A 230 12.94 12.43 6.81
C ILE A 230 13.26 11.94 8.22
N GLU A 231 12.57 10.88 8.61
CA GLU A 231 12.81 10.08 9.81
C GLU A 231 13.16 8.65 9.35
N LEU A 232 14.22 8.08 9.92
CA LEU A 232 14.63 6.70 9.72
C LEU A 232 13.95 5.78 10.73
N ALA A 233 14.07 4.46 10.53
CA ALA A 233 13.49 3.48 11.44
C ALA A 233 14.12 3.50 12.84
N ASP A 234 15.33 4.06 13.00
CA ASP A 234 16.03 4.25 14.27
C ASP A 234 15.76 5.62 14.91
N ASP A 235 14.74 6.34 14.44
CA ASP A 235 14.34 7.69 14.83
C ASP A 235 15.38 8.79 14.48
N SER A 236 16.43 8.48 13.70
CA SER A 236 17.34 9.49 13.15
C SER A 236 16.59 10.41 12.18
N VAL A 237 16.85 11.72 12.28
CA VAL A 237 16.17 12.73 11.45
C VAL A 237 17.15 13.59 10.68
N GLY A 238 16.72 14.06 9.52
CA GLY A 238 17.47 15.03 8.73
C GLY A 238 16.73 15.45 7.47
N TRP A 239 17.37 16.28 6.65
CA TRP A 239 16.81 16.85 5.44
C TRP A 239 17.50 16.28 4.20
N ILE A 240 16.69 15.89 3.22
CA ILE A 240 17.15 15.34 1.95
C ILE A 240 16.50 16.11 0.80
N GLU A 241 17.19 16.23 -0.33
CA GLU A 241 16.60 16.84 -1.53
C GLU A 241 15.45 15.96 -2.05
N SER A 242 14.33 16.59 -2.42
CA SER A 242 13.13 15.91 -2.90
C SER A 242 13.37 15.04 -4.15
N SER A 243 14.39 15.35 -4.94
CA SER A 243 14.77 14.57 -6.14
C SER A 243 15.45 13.25 -5.81
N ALA A 244 16.10 13.13 -4.65
CA ALA A 244 16.86 11.96 -4.26
C ALA A 244 15.97 10.80 -3.75
N ILE A 245 14.68 11.08 -3.49
CA ILE A 245 13.74 10.09 -2.95
C ILE A 245 12.47 10.01 -3.80
N LYS A 246 11.80 8.86 -3.77
CA LYS A 246 10.45 8.70 -4.32
C LYS A 246 9.50 8.15 -3.26
N GLU A 247 8.39 8.85 -3.07
CA GLU A 247 7.33 8.42 -2.16
C GLU A 247 6.56 7.22 -2.71
N VAL A 248 6.31 6.25 -1.84
CA VAL A 248 5.56 5.03 -2.14
C VAL A 248 4.05 5.29 -2.12
N LYS A 249 3.57 6.34 -1.47
CA LYS A 249 2.15 6.73 -1.46
C LYS A 249 1.92 7.94 -2.35
#